data_AF-A0A3L8C7J0-F1
#
_entry.id   AF-A0A3L8C7J0-F1
#
_cell.length_a   1.000
_cell.length_b   1.000
_cell.length_c   1.000
_cell.angle_alpha   90.00
_cell.angle_beta   90.00
_cell.angle_gamma   90.00
#
_symmetry.space_group_name_H-M   'P 1'
#
loop_
_entity.id
_entity.type
_entity.pdbx_description
1 polymer ?
#
loop_
_entity_poly.entity_id
_entity_poly.type
_entity_poly.pdbx_seq_one_letter_code
_entity_poly.pdbx_strand_id
1 'polypeptide(L)'
;MAFKQLSNTLVALALGLSLTGCSVRDMAASGMVSFGNEYMSPWFMASSDTDIMCAMGEGMAAMTYPMGPNIDPLIPMVTLASGMCADEKAKEEELRFLRAMNKNDVPTAQDARTMQKRWTRLAAERQYFGYQAAVRYFGEPGEECPDFADRNEEMAYMFGMFGGMQAVQMDLAVGGAAGVSLDVLPKAMDGLKCVDSDEFWGIPNAVAAVIDITKARLDDNQPEIKLGMDRLDLAARTGEKQGVRMVHLIEAAMYMTQGDENAIKDVIRKHVSMKEEYPANPDLNLLDEMATRGLRLISDKLWTAHTGQRTPFGKFGTFWDDQVIPNDVMDIDDLL
;
A
#
# COMPACT_ATOMS: atom_id res chain seq x y z
N MET A 1 -44.45 -29.77 -42.67
CA MET A 1 -44.24 -28.36 -42.24
C MET A 1 -44.08 -28.22 -40.73
N ALA A 2 -44.86 -28.92 -39.90
CA ALA A 2 -44.80 -28.81 -38.43
C ALA A 2 -43.41 -29.09 -37.80
N PHE A 3 -42.64 -30.05 -38.32
CA PHE A 3 -41.33 -30.42 -37.75
C PHE A 3 -40.25 -29.32 -37.92
N LYS A 4 -40.33 -28.52 -39.00
CA LYS A 4 -39.41 -27.40 -39.25
C LYS A 4 -39.72 -26.19 -38.36
N GLN A 5 -40.99 -25.95 -38.05
CA GLN A 5 -41.40 -24.90 -37.11
C GLN A 5 -41.02 -25.25 -35.68
N LEU A 6 -41.15 -26.51 -35.26
CA LEU A 6 -40.74 -26.97 -33.93
C LEU A 6 -39.21 -26.88 -33.71
N SER A 7 -38.43 -27.20 -34.75
CA SER A 7 -36.96 -27.07 -34.71
C SER A 7 -36.52 -25.61 -34.61
N ASN A 8 -37.18 -24.69 -35.31
CA ASN A 8 -36.83 -23.26 -35.26
C ASN A 8 -37.21 -22.62 -33.92
N THR A 9 -38.32 -23.02 -33.28
CA THR A 9 -38.68 -22.54 -31.94
C THR A 9 -37.77 -23.09 -30.85
N LEU A 10 -37.31 -24.34 -30.96
CA LEU A 10 -36.31 -24.91 -30.04
C LEU A 10 -34.94 -24.21 -30.15
N VAL A 11 -34.49 -23.88 -31.36
CA VAL A 11 -33.25 -23.11 -31.56
C VAL A 11 -33.40 -21.67 -31.06
N ALA A 12 -34.55 -21.03 -31.27
CA ALA A 12 -34.82 -19.69 -30.75
C ALA A 12 -34.92 -19.65 -29.21
N LEU A 13 -35.49 -20.68 -28.58
CA LEU A 13 -35.49 -20.81 -27.11
C LEU A 13 -34.08 -21.06 -26.57
N ALA A 14 -33.29 -21.92 -27.23
CA ALA A 14 -31.91 -22.19 -26.85
C ALA A 14 -31.03 -20.94 -26.97
N LEU A 15 -31.19 -20.14 -28.04
CA LEU A 15 -30.53 -18.84 -28.17
C LEU A 15 -31.00 -17.83 -27.12
N GLY A 16 -32.31 -17.80 -26.82
CA GLY A 16 -32.88 -16.92 -25.79
C GLY A 16 -32.36 -17.22 -24.38
N LEU A 17 -32.18 -18.51 -24.05
CA LEU A 17 -31.58 -18.96 -22.78
C LEU A 17 -30.06 -18.70 -22.71
N SER A 18 -29.36 -18.68 -23.85
CA SER A 18 -27.93 -18.33 -23.87
C SER A 18 -27.65 -16.83 -23.70
N LEU A 19 -28.62 -15.96 -24.05
CA LEU A 19 -28.48 -14.50 -23.90
C LEU A 19 -28.82 -14.00 -22.49
N THR A 20 -29.47 -14.80 -21.65
CA THR A 20 -29.74 -14.46 -20.24
C THR A 20 -28.54 -14.68 -19.32
N GLY A 21 -27.42 -15.21 -19.85
CA GLY A 21 -26.21 -15.53 -19.08
C GLY A 21 -25.19 -14.39 -18.94
N CYS A 22 -25.27 -13.32 -19.75
CA CYS A 22 -24.44 -12.12 -19.59
C CYS A 22 -25.32 -11.00 -19.04
N SER A 23 -25.30 -10.78 -17.73
CA SER A 23 -25.97 -9.61 -17.18
C SER A 23 -25.26 -8.34 -17.65
N VAL A 24 -26.00 -7.26 -17.92
CA VAL A 24 -25.43 -5.94 -18.28
C VAL A 24 -24.40 -5.49 -17.23
N ARG A 25 -24.63 -5.88 -15.97
CA ARG A 25 -23.72 -5.64 -14.85
C ARG A 25 -22.37 -6.35 -15.06
N ASP A 26 -22.36 -7.62 -15.42
CA ASP A 26 -21.12 -8.39 -15.60
C ASP A 26 -20.35 -7.91 -16.84
N MET A 27 -21.05 -7.48 -17.90
CA MET A 27 -20.43 -6.84 -19.07
C MET A 27 -19.78 -5.50 -18.70
N ALA A 28 -20.48 -4.67 -17.92
CA ALA A 28 -19.93 -3.41 -17.43
C ALA A 28 -18.71 -3.62 -16.52
N ALA A 29 -18.78 -4.61 -15.62
CA ALA A 29 -17.68 -4.99 -14.74
C ALA A 29 -16.44 -5.39 -15.53
N SER A 30 -16.59 -6.32 -16.48
CA SER A 30 -15.48 -6.83 -17.28
C SER A 30 -14.88 -5.73 -18.17
N GLY A 31 -15.73 -4.87 -18.75
CA GLY A 31 -15.28 -3.71 -19.51
C GLY A 31 -14.52 -2.70 -18.65
N MET A 32 -14.92 -2.52 -17.39
CA MET A 32 -14.22 -1.65 -16.44
C MET A 32 -12.86 -2.22 -16.02
N VAL A 33 -12.74 -3.54 -15.84
CA VAL A 33 -11.44 -4.19 -15.58
C VAL A 33 -10.51 -4.03 -16.78
N SER A 34 -10.96 -4.34 -18.00
CA SER A 34 -10.15 -4.18 -19.22
C SER A 34 -9.73 -2.72 -19.44
N PHE A 35 -10.65 -1.76 -19.33
CA PHE A 35 -10.30 -0.34 -19.41
C PHE A 35 -9.33 0.07 -18.31
N GLY A 36 -9.54 -0.46 -17.10
CA GLY A 36 -8.67 -0.28 -15.95
C GLY A 36 -7.24 -0.69 -16.27
N ASN A 37 -7.06 -1.92 -16.73
CA ASN A 37 -5.75 -2.50 -17.04
C ASN A 37 -5.06 -1.84 -18.23
N GLU A 38 -5.82 -1.50 -19.29
CA GLU A 38 -5.24 -0.99 -20.54
C GLU A 38 -4.92 0.51 -20.52
N TYR A 39 -5.73 1.32 -19.82
CA TYR A 39 -5.63 2.79 -19.90
C TYR A 39 -5.46 3.44 -18.53
N MET A 40 -6.23 2.99 -17.54
CA MET A 40 -6.27 3.64 -16.24
C MET A 40 -4.97 3.38 -15.46
N SER A 41 -4.64 2.11 -15.22
CA SER A 41 -3.47 1.70 -14.41
C SER A 41 -2.15 2.25 -14.95
N PRO A 42 -1.84 2.19 -16.27
CA PRO A 42 -0.61 2.79 -16.80
C PRO A 42 -0.55 4.30 -16.59
N TRP A 43 -1.67 5.00 -16.81
CA TRP A 43 -1.74 6.45 -16.57
C TRP A 43 -1.55 6.80 -15.10
N PHE A 44 -2.16 6.04 -14.19
CA PHE A 44 -1.97 6.22 -12.76
C PHE A 44 -0.52 5.97 -12.36
N MET A 45 0.09 4.88 -12.80
CA MET A 45 1.47 4.54 -12.45
C MET A 45 2.49 5.57 -12.94
N ALA A 46 2.23 6.21 -14.09
CA ALA A 46 3.08 7.29 -14.62
C ALA A 46 2.88 8.65 -13.92
N SER A 47 1.82 8.82 -13.11
CA SER A 47 1.49 10.08 -12.46
C SER A 47 2.49 10.46 -11.35
N SER A 48 2.72 11.76 -11.13
CA SER A 48 3.39 12.28 -9.93
C SER A 48 2.41 12.75 -8.85
N ASP A 49 1.12 12.84 -9.19
CA ASP A 49 0.09 13.24 -8.25
C ASP A 49 -0.32 12.04 -7.40
N THR A 50 0.08 12.05 -6.13
CA THR A 50 -0.26 11.00 -5.16
C THR A 50 -1.63 11.23 -4.50
N ASP A 51 -2.16 12.45 -4.56
CA ASP A 51 -3.48 12.79 -3.99
C ASP A 51 -4.62 12.30 -4.87
N ILE A 52 -4.43 12.30 -6.19
CA ILE A 52 -5.45 11.78 -7.12
C ILE A 52 -5.69 10.28 -6.92
N MET A 53 -4.67 9.51 -6.51
CA MET A 53 -4.82 8.10 -6.14
C MET A 53 -5.82 7.97 -4.99
N CYS A 54 -5.67 8.83 -3.98
CA CYS A 54 -6.54 8.82 -2.82
C CYS A 54 -7.99 9.17 -3.19
N ALA A 55 -8.17 10.29 -3.91
CA ALA A 55 -9.49 10.73 -4.36
C ALA A 55 -10.18 9.70 -5.27
N MET A 56 -9.41 9.07 -6.16
CA MET A 56 -9.91 7.99 -7.02
C MET A 56 -10.37 6.80 -6.18
N GLY A 57 -9.54 6.30 -5.26
CA GLY A 57 -9.89 5.14 -4.43
C GLY A 57 -11.19 5.35 -3.67
N GLU A 58 -11.35 6.50 -3.01
CA GLU A 58 -12.58 6.83 -2.28
C GLU A 58 -13.79 7.06 -3.20
N GLY A 59 -13.59 7.68 -4.36
CA GLY A 59 -14.65 8.00 -5.31
C GLY A 59 -15.15 6.81 -6.14
N MET A 60 -14.25 5.90 -6.53
CA MET A 60 -14.60 4.77 -7.40
C MET A 60 -15.29 3.63 -6.66
N ALA A 61 -15.07 3.50 -5.35
CA ALA A 61 -15.63 2.45 -4.51
C ALA A 61 -17.15 2.25 -4.71
N ALA A 62 -17.93 3.33 -4.76
CA ALA A 62 -19.38 3.27 -4.93
C ALA A 62 -19.82 2.77 -6.31
N MET A 63 -18.98 2.93 -7.34
CA MET A 63 -19.24 2.45 -8.69
C MET A 63 -18.75 1.02 -8.90
N THR A 64 -17.60 0.64 -8.34
CA THR A 64 -16.97 -0.67 -8.55
C THR A 64 -17.63 -1.77 -7.72
N TYR A 65 -17.80 -1.59 -6.42
CA TYR A 65 -18.17 -2.68 -5.52
C TYR A 65 -19.52 -3.35 -5.84
N PRO A 66 -20.55 -2.63 -6.32
CA PRO A 66 -21.83 -3.25 -6.69
C PRO A 66 -21.80 -4.09 -7.99
N MET A 67 -20.72 -4.04 -8.77
CA MET A 67 -20.64 -4.67 -10.10
C MET A 67 -20.54 -6.21 -10.08
N GLY A 68 -20.44 -6.82 -8.90
CA GLY A 68 -20.38 -8.27 -8.75
C GLY A 68 -18.97 -8.83 -8.99
N PRO A 69 -18.81 -10.17 -9.05
CA PRO A 69 -17.51 -10.83 -8.95
C PRO A 69 -16.53 -10.49 -10.07
N ASN A 70 -17.02 -10.13 -11.27
CA ASN A 70 -16.15 -9.78 -12.40
C ASN A 70 -15.31 -8.51 -12.18
N ILE A 71 -15.64 -7.69 -11.18
CA ILE A 71 -14.85 -6.50 -10.80
C ILE A 71 -13.79 -6.81 -9.73
N ASP A 72 -13.84 -7.99 -9.11
CA ASP A 72 -13.00 -8.34 -7.96
C ASP A 72 -11.49 -8.17 -8.21
N PRO A 73 -10.91 -8.41 -9.40
CA PRO A 73 -9.50 -8.12 -9.68
C PRO A 73 -9.12 -6.65 -9.54
N LEU A 74 -10.06 -5.73 -9.77
CA LEU A 74 -9.80 -4.29 -9.67
C LEU A 74 -9.97 -3.77 -8.23
N ILE A 75 -10.76 -4.46 -7.40
CA ILE A 75 -11.08 -4.01 -6.04
C ILE A 75 -9.82 -3.83 -5.19
N PRO A 76 -8.85 -4.77 -5.11
CA PRO A 76 -7.64 -4.63 -4.30
C PRO A 76 -6.91 -3.31 -4.50
N MET A 77 -6.77 -2.85 -5.75
CA MET A 77 -6.13 -1.58 -6.08
C MET A 77 -6.92 -0.38 -5.51
N VAL A 78 -8.25 -0.37 -5.72
CA VAL A 78 -9.14 0.71 -5.23
C VAL A 78 -9.18 0.76 -3.70
N THR A 79 -9.21 -0.41 -3.05
CA THR A 79 -9.19 -0.52 -1.59
C THR A 79 -7.85 -0.17 -0.99
N LEU A 80 -6.75 -0.51 -1.66
CA LEU A 80 -5.41 -0.15 -1.22
C LEU A 80 -5.27 1.38 -1.21
N ALA A 81 -5.66 2.02 -2.31
CA ALA A 81 -5.67 3.49 -2.42
C ALA A 81 -6.56 4.15 -1.36
N SER A 82 -7.83 3.72 -1.24
CA SER A 82 -8.77 4.32 -0.26
C SER A 82 -8.41 4.00 1.19
N GLY A 83 -7.81 2.84 1.46
CA GLY A 83 -7.30 2.48 2.78
C GLY A 83 -6.11 3.34 3.16
N MET A 84 -5.17 3.58 2.24
CA MET A 84 -4.03 4.48 2.45
C MET A 84 -4.48 5.91 2.75
N CYS A 85 -5.51 6.44 2.08
CA CYS A 85 -6.11 7.74 2.44
C CYS A 85 -6.53 7.83 3.92
N ALA A 86 -7.19 6.79 4.40
CA ALA A 86 -7.70 6.75 5.75
C ALA A 86 -6.53 6.61 6.74
N ASP A 87 -5.49 5.84 6.41
CA ASP A 87 -4.28 5.77 7.22
C ASP A 87 -3.53 7.11 7.25
N GLU A 88 -3.43 7.85 6.14
CA GLU A 88 -2.83 9.19 6.13
C GLU A 88 -3.58 10.15 7.04
N LYS A 89 -4.92 10.17 6.98
CA LYS A 89 -5.74 10.94 7.92
C LYS A 89 -5.49 10.50 9.37
N ALA A 90 -5.21 9.21 9.61
CA ALA A 90 -4.82 8.73 10.93
C ALA A 90 -3.42 9.25 11.35
N LYS A 91 -2.44 9.26 10.45
CA LYS A 91 -1.09 9.80 10.72
C LYS A 91 -1.12 11.30 10.99
N GLU A 92 -1.97 12.04 10.31
CA GLU A 92 -2.19 13.46 10.58
C GLU A 92 -2.64 13.72 12.02
N GLU A 93 -3.57 12.91 12.51
CA GLU A 93 -4.02 12.95 13.91
C GLU A 93 -2.93 12.44 14.88
N GLU A 94 -2.07 11.51 14.46
CA GLU A 94 -0.89 11.10 15.24
C GLU A 94 0.07 12.27 15.45
N LEU A 95 0.37 13.04 14.39
CA LEU A 95 1.21 14.23 14.50
C LEU A 95 0.56 15.30 15.40
N ARG A 96 -0.77 15.47 15.30
CA ARG A 96 -1.52 16.36 16.19
C ARG A 96 -1.44 15.91 17.65
N PHE A 97 -1.56 14.61 17.90
CA PHE A 97 -1.39 14.00 19.22
C PHE A 97 0.01 14.29 19.78
N LEU A 98 1.07 14.04 19.02
CA LEU A 98 2.45 14.28 19.46
C LEU A 98 2.69 15.75 19.82
N ARG A 99 2.22 16.69 18.99
CA ARG A 99 2.33 18.13 19.28
C ARG A 99 1.58 18.54 20.55
N ALA A 100 0.41 17.96 20.80
CA ALA A 100 -0.37 18.23 22.00
C ALA A 100 0.32 17.67 23.25
N MET A 101 0.86 16.45 23.17
CA MET A 101 1.62 15.84 24.26
C MET A 101 2.88 16.65 24.62
N ASN A 102 3.61 17.16 23.64
CA ASN A 102 4.78 18.04 23.90
C ASN A 102 4.41 19.32 24.65
N LYS A 103 3.18 19.79 24.51
CA LYS A 103 2.64 20.97 25.22
C LYS A 103 1.89 20.63 26.51
N ASN A 104 1.83 19.36 26.90
CA ASN A 104 0.99 18.86 28.00
C ASN A 104 -0.52 19.20 27.86
N ASP A 105 -1.01 19.33 26.63
CA ASP A 105 -2.43 19.57 26.33
C ASP A 105 -3.19 18.24 26.21
N VAL A 106 -3.59 17.71 27.38
CA VAL A 106 -4.24 16.39 27.49
C VAL A 106 -5.58 16.32 26.73
N PRO A 107 -6.51 17.31 26.83
CA PRO A 107 -7.76 17.25 26.09
C PRO A 107 -7.56 17.15 24.56
N THR A 108 -6.66 17.98 24.00
CA THR A 108 -6.36 17.92 22.56
C THR A 108 -5.70 16.60 22.17
N ALA A 109 -4.81 16.08 23.01
CA ALA A 109 -4.18 14.78 22.77
C ALA A 109 -5.22 13.64 22.77
N GLN A 110 -6.16 13.63 23.71
CA GLN A 110 -7.22 12.61 23.77
C GLN A 110 -8.17 12.67 22.56
N ASP A 111 -8.53 13.87 22.10
CA ASP A 111 -9.32 14.08 20.89
C ASP A 111 -8.58 13.56 19.64
N ALA A 112 -7.33 13.99 19.44
CA ALA A 112 -6.50 13.55 18.33
C ALA A 112 -6.32 12.03 18.32
N ARG A 113 -6.05 11.41 19.47
CA ARG A 113 -5.94 9.95 19.58
C ARG A 113 -7.25 9.22 19.24
N THR A 114 -8.40 9.81 19.59
CA THR A 114 -9.71 9.27 19.22
C THR A 114 -9.92 9.30 17.71
N MET A 115 -9.59 10.43 17.07
CA MET A 115 -9.69 10.57 15.62
C MET A 115 -8.71 9.66 14.88
N GLN A 116 -7.47 9.55 15.34
CA GLN A 116 -6.48 8.59 14.84
C GLN A 116 -7.04 7.17 14.83
N LYS A 117 -7.63 6.70 15.94
CA LYS A 117 -8.22 5.35 16.02
C LYS A 117 -9.40 5.17 15.06
N ARG A 118 -10.26 6.18 14.92
CA ARG A 118 -11.41 6.12 13.99
C ARG A 118 -10.96 5.95 12.55
N TRP A 119 -9.96 6.73 12.14
CA TRP A 119 -9.38 6.64 10.80
C TRP A 119 -8.62 5.33 10.58
N THR A 120 -7.84 4.88 11.57
CA THR A 120 -7.13 3.59 11.49
C THR A 120 -8.10 2.41 11.35
N ARG A 121 -9.22 2.41 12.08
CA ARG A 121 -10.29 1.40 11.91
C ARG A 121 -10.87 1.42 10.50
N LEU A 122 -11.17 2.59 9.96
CA LEU A 122 -11.69 2.72 8.59
C LEU A 122 -10.68 2.23 7.54
N ALA A 123 -9.40 2.52 7.75
CA ALA A 123 -8.33 2.01 6.90
C ALA A 123 -8.29 0.48 6.92
N ALA A 124 -8.34 -0.13 8.12
CA ALA A 124 -8.39 -1.59 8.27
C ALA A 124 -9.59 -2.22 7.54
N GLU A 125 -10.78 -1.63 7.67
CA GLU A 125 -12.01 -2.12 7.01
C GLU A 125 -11.87 -2.10 5.48
N ARG A 126 -11.32 -1.02 4.92
CA ARG A 126 -11.11 -0.88 3.47
C ARG A 126 -10.09 -1.88 2.96
N GLN A 127 -8.94 -1.99 3.64
CA GLN A 127 -7.89 -2.93 3.27
C GLN A 127 -8.37 -4.39 3.37
N TYR A 128 -9.17 -4.71 4.39
CA TYR A 128 -9.73 -6.05 4.56
C TYR A 128 -10.73 -6.39 3.46
N PHE A 129 -11.57 -5.44 3.03
CA PHE A 129 -12.46 -5.63 1.90
C PHE A 129 -11.69 -5.94 0.61
N GLY A 130 -10.53 -5.30 0.41
CA GLY A 130 -9.61 -5.58 -0.69
C GLY A 130 -9.08 -7.01 -0.68
N TYR A 131 -8.56 -7.44 0.47
CA TYR A 131 -8.13 -8.82 0.69
C TYR A 131 -9.26 -9.82 0.39
N GLN A 132 -10.46 -9.57 0.91
CA GLN A 132 -11.61 -10.44 0.66
C GLN A 132 -12.00 -10.51 -0.83
N ALA A 133 -11.84 -9.43 -1.58
CA ALA A 133 -12.07 -9.44 -3.02
C ALA A 133 -11.01 -10.29 -3.75
N ALA A 134 -9.74 -10.16 -3.38
CA ALA A 134 -8.69 -11.03 -3.91
C ALA A 134 -8.98 -12.51 -3.60
N VAL A 135 -9.41 -12.84 -2.38
CA VAL A 135 -9.78 -14.23 -2.01
C VAL A 135 -10.95 -14.75 -2.83
N ARG A 136 -11.97 -13.93 -3.10
CA ARG A 136 -13.11 -14.35 -3.94
C ARG A 136 -12.71 -14.65 -5.38
N TYR A 137 -11.72 -13.93 -5.91
CA TYR A 137 -11.29 -14.08 -7.30
C TYR A 137 -10.22 -15.16 -7.48
N PHE A 138 -9.16 -15.13 -6.67
CA PHE A 138 -7.99 -15.99 -6.78
C PHE A 138 -8.05 -17.26 -5.91
N GLY A 139 -8.99 -17.33 -4.97
CA GLY A 139 -9.07 -18.40 -3.97
C GLY A 139 -8.33 -18.07 -2.67
N GLU A 140 -8.38 -18.99 -1.71
CA GLU A 140 -7.70 -18.82 -0.41
C GLU A 140 -6.17 -18.89 -0.60
N PRO A 141 -5.41 -17.87 -0.15
CA PRO A 141 -3.96 -17.88 -0.26
C PRO A 141 -3.32 -18.82 0.77
N GLY A 142 -2.22 -19.45 0.37
CA GLY A 142 -1.36 -20.28 1.23
C GLY A 142 -1.40 -21.79 0.97
N GLU A 143 -2.36 -22.30 0.19
CA GLU A 143 -2.38 -23.72 -0.23
C GLU A 143 -1.65 -23.90 -1.57
N GLU A 144 -2.16 -23.28 -2.63
CA GLU A 144 -1.60 -23.32 -3.98
C GLU A 144 -1.48 -21.90 -4.53
N CYS A 145 -0.45 -21.65 -5.34
CA CYS A 145 -0.33 -20.37 -6.03
C CYS A 145 -1.34 -20.30 -7.18
N PRO A 146 -2.11 -19.19 -7.30
CA PRO A 146 -3.02 -19.01 -8.42
C PRO A 146 -2.26 -18.91 -9.74
N ASP A 147 -2.93 -19.33 -10.83
CA ASP A 147 -2.43 -19.13 -12.19
C ASP A 147 -2.88 -17.75 -12.67
N PHE A 148 -1.91 -16.83 -12.84
CA PHE A 148 -2.19 -15.47 -13.27
C PHE A 148 -2.29 -15.41 -14.80
N ALA A 149 -3.39 -14.86 -15.32
CA ALA A 149 -3.56 -14.72 -16.77
C ALA A 149 -2.60 -13.66 -17.36
N ASP A 150 -2.31 -12.62 -16.59
CA ASP A 150 -1.39 -11.55 -16.95
C ASP A 150 -0.79 -10.86 -15.71
N ARG A 151 0.13 -9.92 -15.97
CA ARG A 151 0.79 -9.10 -14.96
C ARG A 151 -0.18 -8.28 -14.10
N ASN A 152 -1.33 -7.86 -14.64
CA ASN A 152 -2.29 -7.08 -13.87
C ASN A 152 -3.02 -7.94 -12.85
N GLU A 153 -3.33 -9.19 -13.18
CA GLU A 153 -3.87 -10.14 -12.21
C GLU A 153 -2.87 -10.44 -11.10
N GLU A 154 -1.60 -10.66 -11.45
CA GLU A 154 -0.54 -10.86 -10.45
C GLU A 154 -0.39 -9.63 -9.54
N MET A 155 -0.44 -8.42 -10.11
CA MET A 155 -0.41 -7.16 -9.36
C MET A 155 -1.64 -6.99 -8.45
N ALA A 156 -2.82 -7.34 -8.94
CA ALA A 156 -4.07 -7.30 -8.17
C ALA A 156 -4.01 -8.25 -6.98
N TYR A 157 -3.49 -9.46 -7.18
CA TYR A 157 -3.25 -10.43 -6.13
C TYR A 157 -2.27 -9.89 -5.08
N MET A 158 -1.14 -9.34 -5.53
CA MET A 158 -0.15 -8.70 -4.66
C MET A 158 -0.77 -7.59 -3.79
N PHE A 159 -1.59 -6.70 -4.38
CA PHE A 159 -2.31 -5.66 -3.63
C PHE A 159 -3.33 -6.23 -2.65
N GLY A 160 -3.98 -7.34 -3.00
CA GLY A 160 -4.87 -8.07 -2.09
C GLY A 160 -4.12 -8.58 -0.84
N MET A 161 -2.95 -9.17 -1.05
CA MET A 161 -2.10 -9.66 0.06
C MET A 161 -1.57 -8.50 0.91
N PHE A 162 -1.12 -7.40 0.29
CA PHE A 162 -0.73 -6.19 1.04
C PHE A 162 -1.90 -5.59 1.82
N GLY A 163 -3.10 -5.58 1.25
CA GLY A 163 -4.33 -5.17 1.95
C GLY A 163 -4.59 -6.06 3.16
N GLY A 164 -4.44 -7.38 3.03
CA GLY A 164 -4.62 -8.32 4.14
C GLY A 164 -3.66 -8.07 5.30
N MET A 165 -2.37 -7.90 5.00
CA MET A 165 -1.35 -7.62 6.03
C MET A 165 -1.58 -6.27 6.71
N GLN A 166 -1.86 -5.21 5.94
CA GLN A 166 -2.15 -3.88 6.49
C GLN A 166 -3.43 -3.87 7.32
N ALA A 167 -4.47 -4.58 6.88
CA ALA A 167 -5.72 -4.70 7.61
C ALA A 167 -5.51 -5.28 9.02
N VAL A 168 -4.75 -6.38 9.13
CA VAL A 168 -4.44 -6.99 10.44
C VAL A 168 -3.63 -6.03 11.31
N GLN A 169 -2.60 -5.39 10.75
CA GLN A 169 -1.76 -4.45 11.51
C GLN A 169 -2.58 -3.26 12.04
N MET A 170 -3.41 -2.66 11.19
CA MET A 170 -4.24 -1.53 11.55
C MET A 170 -5.32 -1.92 12.58
N ASP A 171 -5.94 -3.09 12.42
CA ASP A 171 -6.97 -3.56 13.35
C ASP A 171 -6.38 -3.85 14.73
N LEU A 172 -5.19 -4.48 14.79
CA LEU A 172 -4.43 -4.67 16.02
C LEU A 172 -4.11 -3.35 16.71
N ALA A 173 -3.73 -2.31 15.96
CA ALA A 173 -3.42 -0.99 16.51
C ALA A 173 -4.62 -0.29 17.18
N VAL A 174 -5.85 -0.70 16.84
CA VAL A 174 -7.09 -0.19 17.45
C VAL A 174 -7.81 -1.20 18.35
N GLY A 175 -7.20 -2.36 18.60
CA GLY A 175 -7.72 -3.38 19.51
C GLY A 175 -8.81 -4.27 18.91
N GLY A 176 -8.78 -4.54 17.60
CA GLY A 176 -9.72 -5.46 16.93
C GLY A 176 -11.06 -4.84 16.54
N ALA A 177 -11.13 -3.51 16.43
CA ALA A 177 -12.39 -2.77 16.22
C ALA A 177 -12.96 -2.91 14.79
N ALA A 178 -12.16 -3.30 13.80
CA ALA A 178 -12.56 -3.60 12.43
C ALA A 178 -12.94 -5.08 12.23
N GLY A 179 -12.59 -5.97 13.18
CA GLY A 179 -12.97 -7.37 13.15
C GLY A 179 -12.21 -8.21 12.12
N VAL A 180 -10.95 -7.85 11.87
CA VAL A 180 -10.07 -8.58 10.95
C VAL A 180 -9.51 -9.80 11.68
N SER A 181 -9.65 -10.97 11.08
CA SER A 181 -9.17 -12.21 11.68
C SER A 181 -7.64 -12.30 11.63
N LEU A 182 -7.03 -12.85 12.69
CA LEU A 182 -5.57 -12.97 12.80
C LEU A 182 -4.98 -13.99 11.83
N ASP A 183 -5.77 -14.93 11.31
CA ASP A 183 -5.32 -15.91 10.30
C ASP A 183 -5.06 -15.26 8.93
N VAL A 184 -5.58 -14.05 8.69
CA VAL A 184 -5.33 -13.29 7.45
C VAL A 184 -3.85 -12.96 7.28
N LEU A 185 -3.14 -12.65 8.36
CA LEU A 185 -1.72 -12.28 8.28
C LEU A 185 -0.83 -13.40 7.74
N PRO A 186 -0.79 -14.61 8.34
CA PRO A 186 0.03 -15.70 7.82
C PRO A 186 -0.40 -16.12 6.40
N LYS A 187 -1.70 -16.13 6.12
CA LYS A 187 -2.23 -16.43 4.77
C LYS A 187 -1.75 -15.42 3.71
N ALA A 188 -1.84 -14.12 4.01
CA ALA A 188 -1.39 -13.08 3.11
C ALA A 188 0.14 -13.10 2.89
N MET A 189 0.90 -13.38 3.96
CA MET A 189 2.35 -13.57 3.88
C MET A 189 2.73 -14.78 3.01
N ASP A 190 2.04 -15.91 3.18
CA ASP A 190 2.28 -17.10 2.36
C ASP A 190 1.86 -16.87 0.91
N GLY A 191 0.72 -16.20 0.67
CA GLY A 191 0.28 -15.80 -0.66
C GLY A 191 1.30 -14.91 -1.38
N LEU A 192 1.94 -13.97 -0.68
CA LEU A 192 2.93 -13.06 -1.30
C LEU A 192 4.14 -13.82 -1.90
N LYS A 193 4.43 -15.05 -1.46
CA LYS A 193 5.47 -15.90 -2.05
C LYS A 193 5.15 -16.36 -3.47
N CYS A 194 3.90 -16.24 -3.90
CA CYS A 194 3.46 -16.58 -5.25
C CYS A 194 3.71 -15.47 -6.27
N VAL A 195 4.12 -14.28 -5.83
CA VAL A 195 4.35 -13.11 -6.69
C VAL A 195 5.83 -13.03 -7.08
N ASP A 196 6.12 -12.79 -8.36
CA ASP A 196 7.48 -12.59 -8.86
C ASP A 196 8.07 -11.30 -8.29
N SER A 197 9.04 -11.46 -7.39
CA SER A 197 9.61 -10.30 -6.72
C SER A 197 10.43 -9.40 -7.64
N ASP A 198 11.07 -9.91 -8.69
CA ASP A 198 11.92 -9.09 -9.56
C ASP A 198 11.05 -8.26 -10.51
N GLU A 199 9.91 -8.80 -10.95
CA GLU A 199 8.90 -8.09 -11.74
C GLU A 199 8.19 -6.98 -10.94
N PHE A 200 8.03 -7.18 -9.63
CA PHE A 200 7.43 -6.22 -8.70
C PHE A 200 8.47 -5.53 -7.79
N TRP A 201 9.59 -5.13 -8.42
CA TRP A 201 10.59 -4.16 -7.91
C TRP A 201 11.26 -4.52 -6.59
N GLY A 202 11.38 -5.81 -6.31
CA GLY A 202 11.94 -6.34 -5.06
C GLY A 202 10.98 -6.30 -3.87
N ILE A 203 9.75 -5.80 -4.02
CA ILE A 203 8.84 -5.58 -2.88
C ILE A 203 8.49 -6.89 -2.15
N PRO A 204 8.06 -7.98 -2.85
CA PRO A 204 7.77 -9.26 -2.17
C PRO A 204 8.95 -9.79 -1.36
N ASN A 205 10.15 -9.82 -1.93
CA ASN A 205 11.36 -10.27 -1.23
C ASN A 205 11.74 -9.34 -0.06
N ALA A 206 11.54 -8.02 -0.19
CA ALA A 206 11.78 -7.09 0.91
C ALA A 206 10.87 -7.38 2.11
N VAL A 207 9.58 -7.64 1.88
CA VAL A 207 8.64 -7.99 2.96
C VAL A 207 9.02 -9.33 3.61
N ALA A 208 9.35 -10.35 2.80
CA ALA A 208 9.82 -11.63 3.32
C ALA A 208 11.11 -11.47 4.17
N ALA A 209 12.06 -10.65 3.71
CA ALA A 209 13.29 -10.37 4.44
C ALA A 209 13.02 -9.69 5.79
N VAL A 210 12.11 -8.70 5.85
CA VAL A 210 11.73 -8.05 7.12
C VAL A 210 11.14 -9.05 8.12
N ILE A 211 10.35 -10.00 7.65
CA ILE A 211 9.79 -11.06 8.50
C ILE A 211 10.89 -11.96 9.04
N ASP A 212 11.81 -12.41 8.18
CA ASP A 212 12.96 -13.23 8.56
C ASP A 212 13.85 -12.50 9.59
N ILE A 213 14.14 -11.21 9.37
CA ILE A 213 14.88 -10.35 10.30
C ILE A 213 14.17 -10.28 11.65
N THR A 214 12.86 -10.03 11.63
CA THR A 214 12.06 -9.90 12.86
C THR A 214 12.07 -11.20 13.66
N LYS A 215 11.89 -12.34 12.98
CA LYS A 215 11.97 -13.67 13.61
C LYS A 215 13.37 -13.95 14.16
N ALA A 216 14.41 -13.72 13.37
CA ALA A 216 15.78 -13.94 13.79
C ALA A 216 16.18 -13.09 15.00
N ARG A 217 15.66 -11.86 15.12
CA ARG A 217 15.83 -11.01 16.30
C ARG A 217 15.15 -11.57 17.55
N LEU A 218 13.95 -12.14 17.43
CA LEU A 218 13.27 -12.79 18.55
C LEU A 218 14.05 -14.00 19.07
N ASP A 219 14.74 -14.70 18.17
CA ASP A 219 15.57 -15.86 18.48
C ASP A 219 17.03 -15.48 18.84
N ASP A 220 17.39 -14.19 18.88
CA ASP A 220 18.75 -13.65 19.05
C ASP A 220 19.80 -14.30 18.10
N ASN A 221 19.39 -14.59 16.87
CA ASN A 221 20.20 -15.29 15.87
C ASN A 221 20.91 -14.29 14.93
N GLN A 222 22.06 -13.79 15.37
CA GLN A 222 22.84 -12.77 14.64
C GLN A 222 23.21 -13.14 13.19
N PRO A 223 23.64 -14.39 12.87
CA PRO A 223 23.87 -14.81 11.49
C PRO A 223 22.64 -14.68 10.59
N GLU A 224 21.46 -15.09 11.06
CA GLU A 224 20.21 -15.00 10.29
C GLU A 224 19.73 -13.55 10.14
N ILE A 225 19.93 -12.71 11.16
CA ILE A 225 19.68 -11.27 11.04
C ILE A 225 20.50 -10.69 9.89
N LYS A 226 21.80 -10.99 9.84
CA LYS A 226 22.68 -10.51 8.77
C LYS A 226 22.23 -11.00 7.39
N LEU A 227 21.88 -12.28 7.28
CA LEU A 227 21.37 -12.84 6.03
C LEU A 227 20.08 -12.16 5.57
N GLY A 228 19.15 -11.89 6.49
CA GLY A 228 17.93 -11.15 6.20
C GLY A 228 18.21 -9.72 5.74
N MET A 229 19.16 -9.01 6.38
CA MET A 229 19.59 -7.68 5.96
C MET A 229 20.22 -7.70 4.55
N ASP A 230 21.06 -8.69 4.24
CA ASP A 230 21.67 -8.84 2.91
C ASP A 230 20.60 -9.07 1.83
N ARG A 231 19.53 -9.83 2.14
CA ARG A 231 18.38 -10.05 1.26
C ARG A 231 17.55 -8.77 1.06
N LEU A 232 17.33 -8.00 2.12
CA LEU A 232 16.61 -6.73 2.05
C LEU A 232 17.37 -5.70 1.17
N ASP A 233 18.69 -5.59 1.36
CA ASP A 233 19.55 -4.72 0.53
C ASP A 233 19.57 -5.17 -0.94
N LEU A 234 19.56 -6.48 -1.21
CA LEU A 234 19.40 -6.98 -2.58
C LEU A 234 18.05 -6.56 -3.18
N ALA A 235 16.94 -6.72 -2.44
CA ALA A 235 15.62 -6.31 -2.88
C ALA A 235 15.54 -4.79 -3.16
N ALA A 236 16.15 -3.98 -2.30
CA ALA A 236 16.24 -2.53 -2.50
C ALA A 236 16.95 -2.20 -3.82
N ARG A 237 18.11 -2.81 -4.07
CA ARG A 237 18.86 -2.62 -5.33
C ARG A 237 18.08 -3.07 -6.56
N THR A 238 17.23 -4.10 -6.46
CA THR A 238 16.36 -4.52 -7.57
C THR A 238 15.40 -3.40 -7.95
N GLY A 239 14.73 -2.78 -6.98
CA GLY A 239 13.84 -1.65 -7.22
C GLY A 239 14.57 -0.39 -7.70
N GLU A 240 15.70 -0.05 -7.07
CA GLU A 240 16.54 1.10 -7.43
C GLU A 240 16.95 1.07 -8.91
N LYS A 241 17.43 -0.09 -9.41
CA LYS A 241 17.81 -0.27 -10.82
C LYS A 241 16.66 -0.07 -11.80
N GLN A 242 15.42 -0.30 -11.34
CA GLN A 242 14.21 -0.13 -12.11
C GLN A 242 13.56 1.25 -11.92
N GLY A 243 14.22 2.15 -11.18
CA GLY A 243 13.71 3.49 -10.90
C GLY A 243 12.54 3.54 -9.90
N VAL A 244 12.34 2.48 -9.11
CA VAL A 244 11.25 2.35 -8.11
C VAL A 244 11.83 2.09 -6.72
N ARG A 245 11.79 3.09 -5.83
CA ARG A 245 12.46 3.02 -4.51
C ARG A 245 11.50 2.71 -3.35
N MET A 246 10.42 1.96 -3.60
CA MET A 246 9.44 1.56 -2.58
C MET A 246 10.05 0.76 -1.42
N VAL A 247 11.12 0.00 -1.67
CA VAL A 247 11.80 -0.77 -0.62
C VAL A 247 12.43 0.13 0.45
N HIS A 248 12.82 1.37 0.14
CA HIS A 248 13.30 2.32 1.15
C HIS A 248 12.24 2.59 2.22
N LEU A 249 10.96 2.66 1.84
CA LEU A 249 9.87 2.83 2.79
C LEU A 249 9.72 1.59 3.70
N ILE A 250 9.93 0.39 3.15
CA ILE A 250 9.89 -0.87 3.91
C ILE A 250 11.05 -0.93 4.91
N GLU A 251 12.27 -0.55 4.48
CA GLU A 251 13.45 -0.45 5.35
C GLU A 251 13.20 0.53 6.51
N ALA A 252 12.74 1.74 6.21
CA ALA A 252 12.43 2.75 7.23
C ALA A 252 11.33 2.27 8.19
N ALA A 253 10.26 1.66 7.68
CA ALA A 253 9.19 1.10 8.51
C ALA A 253 9.70 -0.03 9.42
N MET A 254 10.60 -0.89 8.93
CA MET A 254 11.25 -1.91 9.76
C MET A 254 12.09 -1.26 10.87
N TYR A 255 12.92 -0.26 10.57
CA TYR A 255 13.72 0.40 11.60
C TYR A 255 12.86 1.16 12.62
N MET A 256 11.71 1.70 12.19
CA MET A 256 10.72 2.27 13.10
C MET A 256 10.21 1.27 14.14
N THR A 257 9.92 0.03 13.74
CA THR A 257 9.45 -0.99 14.70
C THR A 257 10.56 -1.42 15.66
N GLN A 258 11.82 -1.27 15.24
CA GLN A 258 13.01 -1.56 16.05
C GLN A 258 13.43 -0.38 16.94
N GLY A 259 12.89 0.82 16.73
CA GLY A 259 13.30 2.04 17.42
C GLY A 259 14.70 2.53 17.03
N ASP A 260 15.23 2.10 15.88
CA ASP A 260 16.55 2.50 15.39
C ASP A 260 16.44 3.80 14.59
N GLU A 261 16.42 4.93 15.31
CA GLU A 261 16.23 6.24 14.69
C GLU A 261 17.35 6.60 13.71
N ASN A 262 18.59 6.24 14.01
CA ASN A 262 19.74 6.56 13.15
C ASN A 262 19.61 5.85 11.80
N ALA A 263 19.25 4.56 11.80
CA ALA A 263 19.02 3.83 10.57
C ALA A 263 17.87 4.40 9.74
N ILE A 264 16.79 4.90 10.37
CA ILE A 264 15.71 5.62 9.65
C ILE A 264 16.25 6.87 8.96
N LYS A 265 17.04 7.68 9.67
CA LYS A 265 17.65 8.91 9.11
C LYS A 265 18.53 8.57 7.90
N ASP A 266 19.32 7.51 8.00
CA ASP A 266 20.21 7.07 6.93
C ASP A 266 19.43 6.58 5.69
N VAL A 267 18.34 5.83 5.88
CA VAL A 267 17.46 5.41 4.77
C VAL A 267 16.82 6.63 4.08
N ILE A 268 16.34 7.62 4.84
CA ILE A 268 15.76 8.84 4.27
C ILE A 268 16.81 9.63 3.48
N ARG A 269 18.02 9.80 4.01
CA ARG A 269 19.13 10.47 3.32
C ARG A 269 19.52 9.73 2.03
N LYS A 270 19.66 8.41 2.11
CA LYS A 270 19.91 7.54 0.93
C LYS A 270 18.82 7.74 -0.11
N HIS A 271 17.56 7.76 0.29
CA HIS A 271 16.45 7.97 -0.65
C HIS A 271 16.56 9.31 -1.37
N VAL A 272 16.83 10.41 -0.65
CA VAL A 272 17.01 11.75 -1.24
C VAL A 272 18.17 11.77 -2.23
N SER A 273 19.36 11.32 -1.83
CA SER A 273 20.54 11.25 -2.72
C SER A 273 20.27 10.42 -3.97
N MET A 274 19.62 9.26 -3.83
CA MET A 274 19.27 8.41 -4.96
C MET A 274 18.27 9.08 -5.92
N LYS A 275 17.32 9.90 -5.43
CA LYS A 275 16.40 10.66 -6.30
C LYS A 275 17.14 11.70 -7.15
N GLU A 276 18.18 12.32 -6.58
CA GLU A 276 19.00 13.32 -7.26
C GLU A 276 19.91 12.70 -8.32
N GLU A 277 20.48 11.53 -8.01
CA GLU A 277 21.44 10.85 -8.89
C GLU A 277 20.76 10.02 -9.99
N TYR A 278 19.63 9.39 -9.69
CA TYR A 278 18.95 8.44 -10.57
C TYR A 278 17.47 8.82 -10.76
N PRO A 279 17.05 9.20 -11.98
CA PRO A 279 15.67 9.56 -12.23
C PRO A 279 14.73 8.38 -12.00
N ALA A 280 13.50 8.68 -11.58
CA ALA A 280 12.44 7.70 -11.47
C ALA A 280 12.07 7.12 -12.85
N ASN A 281 11.52 5.91 -12.85
CA ASN A 281 10.95 5.34 -14.06
C ASN A 281 9.69 6.12 -14.46
N PRO A 282 9.62 6.69 -15.67
CA PRO A 282 8.50 7.54 -16.08
C PRO A 282 7.15 6.79 -16.12
N ASP A 283 7.16 5.48 -16.33
CA ASP A 283 5.94 4.66 -16.37
C ASP A 283 5.46 4.22 -14.98
N LEU A 284 6.30 4.41 -13.95
CA LEU A 284 6.09 3.95 -12.57
C LEU A 284 6.36 5.05 -11.53
N ASN A 285 6.33 6.31 -11.96
CA ASN A 285 6.69 7.47 -11.15
C ASN A 285 5.85 7.56 -9.87
N LEU A 286 4.58 7.14 -9.92
CA LEU A 286 3.68 7.17 -8.77
C LEU A 286 4.25 6.38 -7.59
N LEU A 287 4.85 5.22 -7.85
CA LEU A 287 5.38 4.37 -6.79
C LEU A 287 6.57 5.02 -6.10
N ASP A 288 7.41 5.71 -6.87
CA ASP A 288 8.54 6.44 -6.29
C ASP A 288 8.11 7.68 -5.49
N GLU A 289 7.07 8.37 -5.96
CA GLU A 289 6.45 9.47 -5.23
C GLU A 289 5.72 8.98 -3.97
N MET A 290 5.11 7.80 -4.00
CA MET A 290 4.51 7.17 -2.82
C MET A 290 5.57 6.76 -1.79
N ALA A 291 6.73 6.25 -2.23
CA ALA A 291 7.87 6.01 -1.35
C ALA A 291 8.34 7.31 -0.67
N THR A 292 8.48 8.38 -1.46
CA THR A 292 8.85 9.72 -0.97
C THR A 292 7.83 10.26 0.04
N ARG A 293 6.54 10.12 -0.26
CA ARG A 293 5.43 10.53 0.61
C ARG A 293 5.43 9.76 1.94
N GLY A 294 5.58 8.44 1.89
CA GLY A 294 5.67 7.60 3.09
C GLY A 294 6.89 7.95 3.96
N LEU A 295 8.07 8.09 3.36
CA LEU A 295 9.29 8.46 4.08
C LEU A 295 9.20 9.86 4.68
N ARG A 296 8.52 10.80 4.01
CA ARG A 296 8.25 12.14 4.54
C ARG A 296 7.31 12.10 5.75
N LEU A 297 6.29 11.24 5.77
CA LEU A 297 5.47 11.04 6.97
C LEU A 297 6.29 10.50 8.15
N ILE A 298 7.25 9.59 7.89
CA ILE A 298 8.19 9.11 8.90
C ILE A 298 9.08 10.25 9.40
N SER A 299 9.64 11.05 8.49
CA SER A 299 10.41 12.25 8.82
C SER A 299 9.61 13.23 9.67
N ASP A 300 8.36 13.51 9.30
CA ASP A 300 7.46 14.41 10.02
C ASP A 300 7.21 13.93 11.45
N LYS A 301 7.07 12.61 11.64
CA LYS A 301 6.92 12.02 12.96
C LYS A 301 8.17 12.20 13.81
N LEU A 302 9.35 11.95 13.24
CA LEU A 302 10.63 12.16 13.92
C LEU A 302 10.80 13.62 14.33
N TRP A 303 10.68 14.55 13.38
CA TRP A 303 10.72 15.99 13.66
C TRP A 303 9.69 16.41 14.71
N THR A 304 8.45 15.94 14.60
CA THR A 304 7.39 16.32 15.54
C THR A 304 7.67 15.81 16.95
N ALA A 305 8.21 14.60 17.08
CA ALA A 305 8.55 14.03 18.37
C ALA A 305 9.64 14.86 19.09
N HIS A 306 10.65 15.34 18.36
CA HIS A 306 11.81 16.03 18.93
C HIS A 306 11.68 17.55 19.04
N THR A 307 11.01 18.19 18.07
CA THR A 307 10.91 19.66 17.99
C THR A 307 9.48 20.19 18.14
N GLY A 308 8.47 19.32 18.01
CA GLY A 308 7.06 19.71 17.98
C GLY A 308 6.60 20.30 16.63
N GLN A 309 7.44 20.24 15.60
CA GLN A 309 7.13 20.70 14.24
C GLN A 309 7.34 19.57 13.23
N ARG A 310 6.74 19.65 12.05
CA ARG A 310 7.00 18.69 10.96
C ARG A 310 8.40 18.88 10.38
N THR A 311 8.77 18.02 9.45
CA THR A 311 9.92 18.27 8.58
C THR A 311 9.73 19.64 7.92
N PRO A 312 10.67 20.58 8.06
CA PRO A 312 10.55 21.88 7.42
C PRO A 312 10.46 21.76 5.90
N PHE A 313 9.80 22.73 5.26
CA PHE A 313 9.66 22.76 3.81
C PHE A 313 11.05 22.79 3.15
N GLY A 314 11.25 22.00 2.09
CA GLY A 314 12.54 21.89 1.39
C GLY A 314 13.68 21.21 2.18
N LYS A 315 13.44 20.75 3.41
CA LYS A 315 14.46 20.14 4.29
C LYS A 315 14.32 18.62 4.44
N PHE A 316 13.57 17.96 3.56
CA PHE A 316 13.48 16.50 3.55
C PHE A 316 14.86 15.87 3.27
N GLY A 317 15.29 14.94 4.12
CA GLY A 317 16.68 14.42 4.13
C GLY A 317 17.57 14.99 5.23
N THR A 318 17.12 16.03 5.94
CA THR A 318 17.84 16.64 7.07
C THR A 318 17.09 16.47 8.39
N PHE A 319 17.82 16.59 9.50
CA PHE A 319 17.31 16.35 10.85
C PHE A 319 17.75 17.43 11.85
N TRP A 320 16.98 17.59 12.93
CA TRP A 320 17.16 18.64 13.94
C TRP A 320 18.50 18.56 14.70
N ASP A 321 19.14 17.40 14.68
CA ASP A 321 20.42 17.12 15.33
C ASP A 321 21.60 17.04 14.35
N ASP A 322 21.37 17.38 13.07
CA ASP A 322 22.47 17.56 12.12
C ASP A 322 23.39 18.71 12.58
N GLN A 323 24.70 18.55 12.37
CA GLN A 323 25.63 19.62 12.69
C GLN A 323 25.31 20.84 11.82
N VAL A 324 24.93 21.94 12.48
CA VAL A 324 24.64 23.21 11.81
C VAL A 324 25.88 23.66 11.05
N ILE A 325 25.82 23.58 9.72
CA ILE A 325 26.76 24.31 8.87
C ILE A 325 26.37 25.79 9.03
N PRO A 326 27.30 26.71 9.39
CA PRO A 326 26.99 28.07 9.86
C PRO A 326 26.16 28.99 8.95
N ASN A 327 25.74 28.54 7.76
CA ASN A 327 24.95 29.32 6.82
C ASN A 327 23.46 28.95 6.79
N ASP A 328 22.99 27.97 7.57
CA ASP A 328 21.61 27.49 7.53
C ASP A 328 20.81 27.93 8.78
N VAL A 329 20.84 29.23 9.06
CA VAL A 329 19.89 29.83 10.01
C VAL A 329 18.54 29.82 9.29
N MET A 330 17.55 29.08 9.80
CA MET A 330 16.18 29.06 9.25
C MET A 330 15.74 30.48 8.93
N ASP A 331 15.68 30.80 7.64
CA ASP A 331 15.25 32.11 7.19
C ASP A 331 13.73 32.16 7.24
N ILE A 332 13.16 33.29 7.63
CA ILE A 332 11.71 33.49 7.62
C ILE A 332 11.15 33.35 6.20
N ASP A 333 11.99 33.55 5.20
CA ASP A 333 11.65 33.36 3.78
C ASP A 333 11.39 31.90 3.40
N ASP A 334 11.82 30.90 4.20
CA ASP A 334 11.48 29.48 3.99
C ASP A 334 10.02 29.15 4.42
N LEU A 335 9.30 30.11 5.00
CA LEU A 335 7.90 29.98 5.44
C LEU A 335 6.87 30.60 4.47
N LEU A 336 7.31 31.18 3.34
CA LEU A 336 6.48 31.87 2.34
C LEU A 336 6.35 31.06 1.04
#